data_AF-A0A8B9NKE8-F1
#
_entry.id   AF-A0A8B9NKE8-F1
#
_cell.length_a   1.000
_cell.length_b   1.000
_cell.length_c   1.000
_cell.angle_alpha   90.00
_cell.angle_beta   90.00
_cell.angle_gamma   90.00
#
_symmetry.space_group_name_H-M   'P 1'
#
loop_
_entity.id
_entity.type
_entity.pdbx_description
1 polymer ?
#
loop_
_entity_poly.entity_id
_entity_poly.type
_entity_poly.pdbx_seq_one_letter_code
_entity_poly.pdbx_strand_id
1 'polypeptide(L)'
;MAAPLGRALAAAAPSRARASLAIAVPARPYRAAPLQRRRGLAPADPADLRAAARRFGRLGEAAGVPAWRLWPDPERLRAAEAEEREWERSLPEMEAALDRREREEARRREERQQLVARSLAAMPARVLAWRQERAQVRERAQQEAERRQRLLAEAGLGGAPRPGTPARGSPQAQALLQDLERQQRREEKRRRRQEREEAARSAMAAAEAAAASRPPPGATPQSAGTVSS
;
A
#
# COMPACT_ATOMS: atom_id res chain seq x y z
N MET A 1 -52.08 56.24 -2.49
CA MET A 1 -53.22 56.69 -1.64
C MET A 1 -52.71 57.86 -0.80
N ALA A 2 -52.50 59.06 -1.35
CA ALA A 2 -53.52 60.02 -1.79
C ALA A 2 -54.52 60.35 -0.68
N ALA A 3 -54.08 61.22 0.24
CA ALA A 3 -54.76 62.40 0.80
C ALA A 3 -56.22 62.22 1.33
N PRO A 4 -56.96 63.26 1.74
CA PRO A 4 -56.59 64.61 2.17
C PRO A 4 -57.42 65.03 3.42
N LEU A 5 -57.40 66.34 3.74
CA LEU A 5 -58.45 67.10 4.44
C LEU A 5 -58.63 66.75 5.92
N GLY A 6 -58.27 67.63 6.84
CA GLY A 6 -58.78 69.00 6.89
C GLY A 6 -59.88 69.04 7.93
N ARG A 7 -59.76 69.93 8.92
CA ARG A 7 -60.95 70.33 9.66
C ARG A 7 -60.81 71.72 10.24
N ALA A 8 -61.81 72.51 9.85
CA ALA A 8 -62.08 73.87 10.22
C ALA A 8 -62.49 73.99 11.70
N LEU A 9 -62.11 75.14 12.25
CA LEU A 9 -62.88 76.09 13.06
C LEU A 9 -64.12 75.60 13.86
N ALA A 10 -64.00 75.90 15.15
CA ALA A 10 -64.89 76.78 15.91
C ALA A 10 -66.17 76.23 16.57
N ALA A 11 -66.24 76.64 17.85
CA ALA A 11 -67.39 77.02 18.65
C ALA A 11 -68.25 75.90 19.28
N ALA A 12 -68.12 75.78 20.61
CA ALA A 12 -69.26 75.70 21.51
C ALA A 12 -68.85 76.19 22.91
N ALA A 13 -69.55 77.22 23.39
CA ALA A 13 -69.45 77.78 24.73
C ALA A 13 -69.97 76.79 25.81
N PRO A 14 -69.69 77.03 27.10
CA PRO A 14 -69.76 76.00 28.13
C PRO A 14 -71.17 75.84 28.70
N SER A 15 -71.70 74.61 28.72
CA SER A 15 -72.82 74.27 29.61
C SER A 15 -72.26 73.87 30.98
N ARG A 16 -72.54 74.71 31.98
CA ARG A 16 -72.36 74.37 33.40
C ARG A 16 -73.35 73.25 33.75
N ALA A 17 -72.91 72.01 33.65
CA ALA A 17 -73.49 70.90 34.40
C ALA A 17 -72.64 70.71 35.65
N ARG A 18 -73.24 70.94 36.83
CA ARG A 18 -72.66 70.58 38.12
C ARG A 18 -72.60 69.05 38.19
N ALA A 19 -71.49 68.47 37.76
CA ALA A 19 -71.17 67.10 38.05
C ALA A 19 -70.70 67.03 39.51
N SER A 20 -71.45 66.29 40.31
CA SER A 20 -71.06 65.86 41.65
C SER A 20 -69.65 65.27 41.60
N LEU A 21 -68.77 65.78 42.47
CA LEU A 21 -67.46 65.21 42.75
C LEU A 21 -67.65 63.77 43.27
N ALA A 22 -67.57 62.79 42.37
CA ALA A 22 -67.03 61.50 42.76
C ALA A 22 -65.56 61.75 43.10
N ILE A 23 -65.23 61.68 44.39
CA ILE A 23 -63.84 61.75 44.87
C ILE A 23 -63.12 60.57 44.23
N ALA A 24 -62.38 60.83 43.16
CA ALA A 24 -61.39 59.90 42.65
C ALA A 24 -60.35 59.71 43.76
N VAL A 25 -60.23 58.47 44.24
CA VAL A 25 -59.17 58.06 45.15
C VAL A 25 -57.84 58.53 44.56
N PRO A 26 -56.99 59.28 45.31
CA PRO A 26 -55.74 59.77 44.76
C PRO A 26 -54.86 58.57 44.39
N ALA A 27 -54.50 58.47 43.11
CA ALA A 27 -53.48 57.55 42.64
C ALA A 27 -52.21 57.81 43.46
N ARG A 28 -51.75 56.80 44.21
CA ARG A 28 -50.52 56.88 45.01
C ARG A 28 -49.39 57.42 44.12
N PRO A 29 -48.58 58.40 44.56
CA PRO A 29 -47.40 58.80 43.82
C PRO A 29 -46.42 57.63 43.83
N TYR A 30 -46.39 56.85 42.74
CA TYR A 30 -45.43 55.78 42.55
C TYR A 30 -44.05 56.41 42.33
N ARG A 31 -43.24 56.50 43.39
CA ARG A 31 -41.81 56.79 43.25
C ARG A 31 -41.13 55.54 42.74
N ALA A 32 -40.73 55.53 41.47
CA ALA A 32 -39.98 54.42 40.90
C ALA A 32 -38.73 54.15 41.73
N ALA A 33 -38.44 52.87 41.98
CA ALA A 33 -37.21 52.47 42.64
C ALA A 33 -36.00 53.02 41.85
N PRO A 34 -34.92 53.43 42.52
CA PRO A 34 -33.75 53.95 41.83
C PRO A 34 -33.20 52.90 40.85
N LEU A 35 -32.81 53.35 39.67
CA LEU A 35 -32.19 52.49 38.65
C LEU A 35 -30.94 51.84 39.24
N GLN A 36 -30.88 50.51 39.18
CA GLN A 36 -29.73 49.74 39.63
C GLN A 36 -28.56 49.97 38.68
N ARG A 37 -27.73 50.98 38.99
CA ARG A 37 -26.47 51.21 38.29
C ARG A 37 -25.48 50.13 38.67
N ARG A 38 -24.69 49.67 37.70
CA ARG A 38 -23.61 48.73 37.95
C ARG A 38 -22.63 49.36 38.93
N ARG A 39 -22.55 48.80 40.14
CA ARG A 39 -21.58 49.23 41.15
C ARG A 39 -20.16 48.94 40.62
N GLY A 40 -19.19 49.75 41.04
CA GLY A 40 -17.78 49.52 40.72
C GLY A 40 -17.34 48.09 41.06
N LEU A 41 -16.30 47.60 40.39
CA LEU A 41 -15.83 46.23 40.59
C LEU A 41 -15.34 46.07 42.04
N ALA A 42 -16.06 45.29 42.86
CA ALA A 42 -15.67 44.96 44.24
C ALA A 42 -14.23 44.46 44.27
N PRO A 43 -13.39 44.74 45.30
CA PRO A 43 -11.99 44.29 45.33
C PRO A 43 -11.88 42.76 45.08
N ALA A 44 -10.95 42.35 44.20
CA ALA A 44 -10.63 40.94 44.00
C ALA A 44 -9.61 40.50 45.05
N ASP A 45 -9.52 39.20 45.25
CA ASP A 45 -8.42 38.60 45.99
C ASP A 45 -7.09 39.08 45.40
N PRO A 46 -6.21 39.74 46.19
CA PRO A 46 -4.91 40.22 45.73
C PRO A 46 -3.94 39.09 45.35
N ALA A 47 -4.25 37.82 45.68
CA ALA A 47 -3.48 36.66 45.27
C ALA A 47 -3.83 36.15 43.85
N ASP A 48 -5.02 36.47 43.33
CA ASP A 48 -5.44 36.04 42.00
C ASP A 48 -4.94 37.00 40.90
N LEU A 49 -3.77 36.67 40.35
CA LEU A 49 -3.14 37.41 39.25
C LEU A 49 -4.03 37.48 37.99
N ARG A 50 -4.90 36.48 37.75
CA ARG A 50 -5.79 36.47 36.58
C ARG A 50 -6.93 37.46 36.76
N ALA A 51 -7.50 37.55 37.96
CA ALA A 51 -8.49 38.57 38.28
C ALA A 51 -7.88 39.98 38.27
N ALA A 52 -6.64 40.14 38.74
CA ALA A 52 -5.89 41.39 38.68
C ALA A 52 -5.62 41.84 37.23
N ALA A 53 -5.14 40.95 36.37
CA ALA A 53 -4.95 41.23 34.94
C ALA A 53 -6.26 41.63 34.23
N ARG A 54 -7.36 40.92 34.52
CA ARG A 54 -8.69 41.24 33.98
C ARG A 54 -9.19 42.62 34.41
N ARG A 55 -8.83 43.09 35.61
CA ARG A 55 -9.18 44.43 36.08
C ARG A 55 -8.32 45.49 35.42
N PHE A 56 -7.02 45.26 35.38
CA PHE A 56 -6.08 46.16 34.72
C PHE A 56 -6.45 46.34 33.24
N GLY A 57 -6.83 45.28 32.53
CA GLY A 57 -7.33 45.40 31.14
C GLY A 57 -8.66 46.16 30.99
N ARG A 58 -9.47 46.30 32.04
CA ARG A 58 -10.76 47.02 32.01
C ARG A 58 -10.68 48.47 32.48
N LEU A 59 -9.84 48.73 33.48
CA LEU A 59 -9.77 50.03 34.17
C LEU A 59 -8.41 50.71 33.99
N GLY A 60 -7.44 50.04 33.36
CA GLY A 60 -6.07 50.52 33.23
C GLY A 60 -5.39 50.70 34.58
N GLU A 61 -4.58 51.75 34.71
CA GLU A 61 -3.88 52.11 35.94
C GLU A 61 -4.83 52.47 37.10
N ALA A 62 -6.06 52.90 36.80
CA ALA A 62 -7.09 53.15 37.81
C ALA A 62 -7.50 51.87 38.58
N ALA A 63 -7.11 50.69 38.10
CA ALA A 63 -7.25 49.43 38.83
C ALA A 63 -6.30 49.31 40.04
N GLY A 64 -5.26 50.15 40.13
CA GLY A 64 -4.26 50.12 41.21
C GLY A 64 -3.35 48.88 41.21
N VAL A 65 -3.36 48.09 40.12
CA VAL A 65 -2.49 46.92 39.96
C VAL A 65 -1.21 47.35 39.26
N PRO A 66 -0.02 47.12 39.84
CA PRO A 66 1.24 47.45 39.17
C PRO A 66 1.47 46.58 37.93
N ALA A 67 1.81 47.19 36.80
CA ALA A 67 1.96 46.52 35.52
C ALA A 67 3.04 45.42 35.52
N TRP A 68 4.14 45.60 36.26
CA TRP A 68 5.21 44.61 36.35
C TRP A 68 4.76 43.27 36.96
N ARG A 69 3.72 43.28 37.81
CA ARG A 69 3.17 42.08 38.46
C ARG A 69 2.31 41.23 37.52
N LEU A 70 1.95 41.76 36.35
CA LEU A 70 1.19 41.05 35.33
C LEU A 70 2.08 40.15 34.47
N TRP A 71 3.37 40.44 34.43
CA TRP A 71 4.33 39.61 33.73
C TRP A 71 4.60 38.32 34.51
N PRO A 72 4.89 37.20 33.83
CA PRO A 72 5.23 35.94 34.49
C PRO A 72 6.45 36.09 35.38
N ASP A 73 6.45 35.39 36.52
CA ASP A 73 7.64 35.25 37.35
C ASP A 73 8.76 34.54 36.56
N PRO A 74 10.05 34.80 36.85
CA PRO A 74 11.17 34.19 36.12
C PRO A 74 11.18 32.65 36.12
N GLU A 75 10.57 32.01 37.13
CA GLU A 75 10.38 30.56 37.15
C GLU A 75 9.33 30.10 36.15
N ARG A 76 8.22 30.83 36.06
CA ARG A 76 7.13 30.55 35.10
C ARG A 76 7.58 30.80 33.66
N LEU A 77 8.38 31.83 33.44
CA LEU A 77 8.96 32.11 32.13
C LEU A 77 9.89 30.96 31.68
N ARG A 78 10.78 30.49 32.56
CA ARG A 78 11.66 29.35 32.26
C ARG A 78 10.90 28.05 32.00
N ALA A 79 9.82 27.81 32.75
CA ALA A 79 8.94 26.66 32.51
C ALA A 79 8.27 26.75 31.14
N ALA A 80 7.72 27.92 30.78
CA ALA A 80 7.13 28.16 29.48
C ALA A 80 8.14 28.01 28.32
N GLU A 81 9.35 28.57 28.46
CA GLU A 81 10.41 28.41 27.46
C GLU A 81 10.85 26.94 27.31
N ALA A 82 10.83 26.16 28.40
CA ALA A 82 11.15 24.73 28.35
C ALA A 82 10.05 23.94 27.63
N GLU A 83 8.78 24.24 27.91
CA GLU A 83 7.64 23.65 27.20
C GLU A 83 7.67 24.01 25.70
N GLU A 84 7.92 25.27 25.36
CA GLU A 84 8.08 25.72 23.97
C GLU A 84 9.22 24.96 23.29
N ARG A 85 10.39 24.79 23.91
CA ARG A 85 11.48 24.03 23.30
C ARG A 85 11.19 22.54 23.13
N GLU A 86 10.38 21.96 24.01
CA GLU A 86 9.99 20.55 23.94
C GLU A 86 8.98 20.31 22.80
N TRP A 87 8.00 21.20 22.67
CA TRP A 87 6.88 21.02 21.76
C TRP A 87 7.05 21.76 20.42
N GLU A 88 7.65 22.93 20.43
CA GLU A 88 7.89 23.78 19.27
C GLU A 88 9.34 23.65 18.80
N ARG A 89 9.52 22.84 17.75
CA ARG A 89 10.82 22.70 17.10
C ARG A 89 11.23 23.99 16.41
N SER A 90 12.53 24.22 16.36
CA SER A 90 13.05 25.31 15.56
C SER A 90 12.81 25.06 14.06
N LEU A 91 12.58 26.13 13.29
CA LEU A 91 12.43 26.07 11.84
C LEU A 91 13.58 25.29 11.13
N PRO A 92 14.87 25.54 11.42
CA PRO A 92 15.96 24.81 10.77
C PRO A 92 15.96 23.31 11.08
N GLU A 93 15.53 22.89 12.28
CA GLU A 93 15.37 21.47 12.60
C GLU A 93 14.26 20.81 11.78
N MET A 94 13.16 21.53 11.57
CA MET A 94 12.06 21.06 10.73
C MET A 94 12.49 20.93 9.27
N GLU A 95 13.20 21.93 8.73
CA GLU A 95 13.75 21.91 7.37
C GLU A 95 14.71 20.73 7.19
N ALA A 96 15.66 20.53 8.10
CA ALA A 96 16.59 19.40 8.06
C ALA A 96 15.89 18.04 8.13
N ALA A 97 14.80 17.93 8.91
CA ALA A 97 14.00 16.72 8.99
C ALA A 97 13.23 16.44 7.70
N LEU A 98 12.70 17.48 7.04
CA LEU A 98 12.04 17.36 5.74
C LEU A 98 13.03 16.95 4.66
N ASP A 99 14.18 17.63 4.56
CA ASP A 99 15.25 17.29 3.63
C ASP A 99 15.70 15.83 3.77
N ARG A 100 15.84 15.35 5.01
CA ARG A 100 16.16 13.94 5.27
C ARG A 100 15.09 13.00 4.74
N ARG A 101 13.81 13.29 5.00
CA ARG A 101 12.69 12.48 4.54
C ARG A 101 12.62 12.46 3.01
N GLU A 102 12.78 13.60 2.36
CA GLU A 102 12.78 13.70 0.90
C GLU A 102 13.90 12.88 0.26
N ARG A 103 15.11 12.92 0.84
CA ARG A 103 16.24 12.10 0.37
C ARG A 103 15.98 10.60 0.55
N GLU A 104 15.41 10.19 1.68
CA GLU A 104 15.04 8.79 1.93
C GLU A 104 13.95 8.32 0.95
N GLU A 105 12.95 9.16 0.67
CA GLU A 105 11.93 8.88 -0.33
C GLU A 105 12.49 8.79 -1.74
N ALA A 106 13.38 9.71 -2.13
CA ALA A 106 14.04 9.71 -3.42
C ALA A 106 14.82 8.40 -3.64
N ARG A 107 15.61 7.98 -2.65
CA ARG A 107 16.33 6.69 -2.68
C ARG A 107 15.40 5.51 -2.85
N ARG A 108 14.30 5.45 -2.10
CA ARG A 108 13.30 4.37 -2.23
C ARG A 108 12.65 4.36 -3.61
N ARG A 109 12.39 5.53 -4.20
CA ARG A 109 11.85 5.65 -5.56
C ARG A 109 12.85 5.13 -6.59
N GLU A 110 14.12 5.50 -6.46
CA GLU A 110 15.20 5.02 -7.33
C GLU A 110 15.38 3.50 -7.24
N GLU A 111 15.47 2.94 -6.03
CA GLU A 111 15.58 1.49 -5.81
C GLU A 111 14.41 0.73 -6.43
N ARG A 112 13.18 1.23 -6.24
CA ARG A 112 11.98 0.65 -6.85
C ARG A 112 12.06 0.71 -8.38
N GLN A 113 12.48 1.84 -8.94
CA GLN A 113 12.62 2.00 -10.39
C GLN A 113 13.68 1.05 -10.96
N GLN A 114 14.83 0.90 -10.28
CA GLN A 114 15.88 -0.05 -10.68
C GLN A 114 15.39 -1.50 -10.65
N LEU A 115 14.64 -1.89 -9.62
CA LEU A 115 14.05 -3.23 -9.53
C LEU A 115 13.05 -3.48 -10.67
N VAL A 116 12.20 -2.50 -10.97
CA VAL A 116 11.25 -2.58 -12.09
C VAL A 116 12.00 -2.67 -13.40
N ALA A 117 13.01 -1.82 -13.63
CA ALA A 117 13.82 -1.85 -14.85
C ALA A 117 14.52 -3.19 -15.05
N ARG A 118 15.15 -3.74 -14.00
CA ARG A 118 15.78 -5.07 -14.03
C ARG A 118 14.76 -6.18 -14.34
N SER A 119 13.58 -6.11 -13.72
CA SER A 119 12.52 -7.08 -13.94
C SER A 119 11.95 -7.01 -15.36
N LEU A 120 11.75 -5.80 -15.88
CA LEU A 120 11.32 -5.55 -17.25
C LEU A 120 12.37 -6.02 -18.27
N ALA A 121 13.66 -5.78 -18.01
CA ALA A 121 14.74 -6.27 -18.87
C ALA A 121 14.80 -7.81 -18.93
N ALA A 122 14.52 -8.50 -17.81
CA ALA A 122 14.46 -9.97 -17.76
C ALA A 122 13.16 -10.56 -18.33
N MET A 123 12.11 -9.75 -18.50
CA MET A 123 10.77 -10.22 -18.87
C MET A 123 10.72 -10.88 -20.27
N PRO A 124 11.32 -10.31 -21.34
CA PRO A 124 11.31 -10.94 -22.67
C PRO A 124 11.90 -12.35 -22.68
N ALA A 125 13.04 -12.56 -21.99
CA ALA A 125 13.66 -13.87 -21.87
C ALA A 125 12.74 -14.88 -21.15
N ARG A 126 12.07 -14.45 -20.06
CA ARG A 126 11.08 -15.27 -19.34
C ARG A 126 9.87 -15.62 -20.21
N VAL A 127 9.38 -14.68 -21.01
CA VAL A 127 8.27 -14.95 -21.94
C VAL A 127 8.66 -15.96 -23.02
N LEU A 128 9.88 -15.88 -23.55
CA LEU A 128 10.38 -16.87 -24.52
C LEU A 128 10.50 -18.26 -23.90
N ALA A 129 11.08 -18.37 -22.71
CA ALA A 129 11.17 -19.64 -21.98
C ALA A 129 9.76 -20.23 -21.75
N TRP A 130 8.81 -19.42 -21.29
CA TRP A 130 7.42 -19.85 -21.09
C TRP A 130 6.75 -20.33 -22.40
N ARG A 131 6.97 -19.63 -23.52
CA ARG A 131 6.45 -20.05 -24.82
C ARG A 131 7.04 -21.39 -25.26
N GLN A 132 8.34 -21.59 -25.05
CA GLN A 132 9.02 -22.85 -25.37
C GLN A 132 8.49 -24.00 -24.49
N GLU A 133 8.33 -23.78 -23.19
CA GLU A 133 7.73 -24.77 -22.29
C GLU A 133 6.31 -25.14 -22.73
N ARG A 134 5.49 -24.16 -23.09
CA ARG A 134 4.13 -24.40 -23.62
C ARG A 134 4.16 -25.23 -24.92
N ALA A 135 5.10 -24.95 -25.82
CA ALA A 135 5.27 -25.72 -27.05
C ALA A 135 5.68 -27.16 -26.74
N GLN A 136 6.67 -27.37 -25.87
CA GLN A 136 7.12 -28.70 -25.45
C GLN A 136 6.00 -29.50 -24.77
N VAL A 137 5.18 -28.87 -23.94
CA VAL A 137 4.01 -29.53 -23.32
C VAL A 137 3.01 -29.96 -24.39
N ARG A 138 2.77 -29.13 -25.42
CA ARG A 138 1.89 -29.48 -26.55
C ARG A 138 2.46 -30.63 -27.37
N GLU A 139 3.74 -30.61 -27.69
CA GLU A 139 4.42 -31.69 -28.42
C GLU A 139 4.36 -33.01 -27.65
N ARG A 140 4.63 -32.98 -26.34
CA ARG A 140 4.49 -34.17 -25.48
C ARG A 140 3.06 -34.69 -25.47
N ALA A 141 2.07 -33.81 -25.37
CA ALA A 141 0.67 -34.20 -25.42
C ALA A 141 0.29 -34.81 -26.79
N GLN A 142 0.82 -34.29 -27.89
CA GLN A 142 0.65 -34.87 -29.23
C GLN A 142 1.31 -36.25 -29.34
N GLN A 143 2.55 -36.38 -28.89
CA GLN A 143 3.26 -37.67 -28.88
C GLN A 143 2.54 -38.70 -28.00
N GLU A 144 2.01 -38.29 -26.85
CA GLU A 144 1.19 -39.16 -26.00
C GLU A 144 -0.13 -39.55 -26.67
N ALA A 145 -0.78 -38.61 -27.37
CA ALA A 145 -1.99 -38.91 -28.13
C ALA A 145 -1.72 -39.89 -29.27
N GLU A 146 -0.65 -39.69 -30.04
CA GLU A 146 -0.22 -40.61 -31.09
C GLU A 146 0.16 -41.98 -30.53
N ARG A 147 0.91 -42.03 -29.42
CA ARG A 147 1.23 -43.29 -28.73
C ARG A 147 -0.03 -44.02 -28.28
N ARG A 148 -0.99 -43.31 -27.69
CA ARG A 148 -2.29 -43.88 -27.31
C ARG A 148 -3.07 -44.36 -28.52
N GLN A 149 -3.04 -43.65 -29.64
CA GLN A 149 -3.68 -44.09 -30.89
C GLN A 149 -3.03 -45.36 -31.44
N ARG A 150 -1.69 -45.46 -31.40
CA ARG A 150 -0.94 -46.67 -31.80
C ARG A 150 -1.31 -47.86 -30.91
N LEU A 151 -1.32 -47.69 -29.59
CA LEU A 151 -1.74 -48.73 -28.65
C LEU A 151 -3.20 -49.18 -28.87
N LEU A 152 -4.10 -48.24 -29.16
CA LEU A 152 -5.48 -48.55 -29.51
C LEU A 152 -5.59 -49.32 -30.84
N ALA A 153 -4.76 -48.99 -31.83
CA ALA A 153 -4.72 -49.71 -33.10
C ALA A 153 -4.16 -51.12 -32.95
N GLU A 154 -3.06 -51.30 -32.20
CA GLU A 154 -2.47 -52.61 -31.88
C GLU A 154 -3.44 -53.50 -31.11
N ALA A 155 -4.22 -52.93 -30.20
CA ALA A 155 -5.27 -53.64 -29.47
C ALA A 155 -6.52 -53.96 -30.33
N GLY A 156 -6.59 -53.47 -31.58
CA GLY A 156 -7.77 -53.61 -32.46
C GLY A 156 -8.97 -52.74 -32.06
N LEU A 157 -8.77 -51.78 -31.14
CA LEU A 157 -9.80 -50.93 -30.54
C LEU A 157 -9.89 -49.53 -31.19
N GLY A 158 -9.09 -49.27 -32.23
CA GLY A 158 -9.01 -47.97 -32.91
C GLY A 158 -10.14 -47.67 -33.91
N GLY A 159 -11.00 -48.64 -34.22
CA GLY A 159 -12.07 -48.53 -35.22
C GLY A 159 -13.44 -49.01 -34.73
N ALA A 160 -14.34 -49.35 -35.66
CA ALA A 160 -15.65 -49.90 -35.31
C ALA A 160 -15.52 -51.24 -34.56
N PRO A 161 -16.38 -51.52 -33.56
CA PRO A 161 -16.32 -52.76 -32.79
C PRO A 161 -16.41 -53.97 -33.71
N ARG A 162 -15.36 -54.81 -33.71
CA ARG A 162 -15.38 -56.10 -34.40
C ARG A 162 -15.96 -57.17 -33.47
N PRO A 163 -16.67 -58.18 -34.01
CA PRO A 163 -17.10 -59.32 -33.21
C PRO A 163 -15.88 -59.99 -32.55
N GLY A 164 -15.94 -60.18 -31.23
CA GLY A 164 -14.85 -60.75 -30.42
C GLY A 164 -13.86 -59.75 -29.81
N THR A 165 -13.90 -58.47 -30.18
CA THR A 165 -13.13 -57.41 -29.49
C THR A 165 -13.95 -56.73 -28.40
N PRO A 166 -13.39 -56.49 -27.20
CA PRO A 166 -14.10 -55.80 -26.14
C PRO A 166 -14.39 -54.34 -26.52
N ALA A 167 -15.52 -53.79 -26.08
CA ALA A 167 -15.86 -52.39 -26.36
C ALA A 167 -14.79 -51.44 -25.77
N ARG A 168 -14.45 -50.35 -26.48
CA ARG A 168 -13.35 -49.42 -26.15
C ARG A 168 -13.39 -48.86 -24.71
N GLY A 169 -14.59 -48.66 -24.15
CA GLY A 169 -14.77 -48.19 -22.77
C GLY A 169 -14.87 -49.29 -21.71
N SER A 170 -14.80 -50.57 -22.09
CA SER A 170 -14.97 -51.69 -21.16
C SER A 170 -13.73 -51.90 -20.26
N PRO A 171 -13.90 -52.45 -19.05
CA PRO A 171 -12.78 -52.75 -18.16
C PRO A 171 -11.80 -53.77 -18.77
N GLN A 172 -12.28 -54.69 -19.61
CA GLN A 172 -11.44 -55.67 -20.31
C GLN A 172 -10.53 -55.01 -21.35
N ALA A 173 -11.05 -54.02 -22.11
CA ALA A 173 -10.25 -53.23 -23.04
C ALA A 173 -9.16 -52.42 -22.33
N GLN A 174 -9.46 -51.88 -21.15
CA GLN A 174 -8.48 -51.15 -20.33
C GLN A 174 -7.38 -52.09 -19.79
N ALA A 175 -7.72 -53.31 -19.38
CA ALA A 175 -6.74 -54.30 -18.95
C ALA A 175 -5.79 -54.71 -20.09
N LEU A 176 -6.34 -54.96 -21.29
CA LEU A 176 -5.55 -55.26 -22.50
C LEU A 176 -4.56 -54.14 -22.85
N LEU A 177 -4.98 -52.87 -22.79
CA LEU A 177 -4.10 -51.72 -23.03
C LEU A 177 -2.98 -51.63 -21.98
N GLN A 178 -3.29 -51.86 -20.70
CA GLN A 178 -2.28 -51.86 -19.63
C GLN A 178 -1.26 -52.99 -19.80
N ASP A 179 -1.69 -54.16 -20.27
CA ASP A 179 -0.80 -55.29 -20.50
C ASP A 179 0.13 -55.04 -21.71
N LEU A 180 -0.38 -54.44 -22.79
CA LEU A 180 0.45 -54.00 -23.93
C LEU A 180 1.46 -52.92 -23.51
N GLU A 181 1.07 -51.93 -22.72
CA GLU A 181 2.00 -50.93 -22.17
C GLU A 181 3.10 -51.58 -21.30
N ARG A 182 2.74 -52.58 -20.49
CA ARG A 182 3.71 -53.34 -19.68
C ARG A 182 4.68 -54.14 -20.54
N GLN A 183 4.21 -54.75 -21.62
CA GLN A 183 5.06 -55.48 -22.57
C GLN A 183 6.02 -54.53 -23.29
N GLN A 184 5.53 -53.42 -23.84
CA GLN A 184 6.38 -52.41 -24.49
C GLN A 184 7.45 -51.86 -23.53
N ARG A 185 7.09 -51.56 -22.26
CA ARG A 185 8.07 -51.12 -21.24
C ARG A 185 9.13 -52.19 -20.92
N ARG A 186 8.77 -53.48 -20.95
CA ARG A 186 9.72 -54.59 -20.72
C ARG A 186 10.70 -54.70 -21.89
N GLU A 187 10.21 -54.56 -23.11
CA GLU A 187 11.02 -54.59 -24.33
C GLU A 187 11.96 -53.38 -24.43
N GLU A 188 11.46 -52.17 -24.15
CA GLU A 188 12.28 -50.95 -24.13
C GLU A 188 13.39 -51.03 -23.09
N LYS A 189 13.10 -51.55 -21.88
CA LYS A 189 14.12 -51.78 -20.85
C LYS A 189 15.18 -52.80 -21.29
N ARG A 190 14.78 -53.86 -22.01
CA ARG A 190 15.71 -54.85 -22.56
C ARG A 190 16.60 -54.24 -23.65
N ARG A 191 16.02 -53.50 -24.59
CA ARG A 191 16.78 -52.79 -25.64
C ARG A 191 17.76 -51.79 -25.07
N ARG A 192 17.33 -50.95 -24.11
CA ARG A 192 18.22 -49.99 -23.44
C ARG A 192 19.35 -50.66 -22.66
N ARG A 193 19.13 -51.86 -22.12
CA ARG A 193 20.19 -52.65 -21.49
C ARG A 193 21.18 -53.19 -22.52
N GLN A 194 20.70 -53.70 -23.65
CA GLN A 194 21.54 -54.16 -24.77
C GLN A 194 22.37 -53.02 -25.36
N GLU A 195 21.77 -51.86 -25.62
CA GLU A 195 22.47 -50.65 -26.10
C GLU A 195 23.58 -50.19 -25.15
N ARG A 196 23.36 -50.28 -23.83
CA ARG A 196 24.37 -49.96 -22.81
C ARG A 196 25.51 -50.98 -22.81
N GLU A 197 25.19 -52.27 -22.95
CA GLU A 197 26.19 -53.33 -23.03
C GLU A 197 27.00 -53.22 -24.34
N GLU A 198 26.37 -52.86 -25.45
CA GLU A 198 27.02 -52.59 -26.74
C GLU A 198 27.87 -51.32 -26.71
N ALA A 199 27.40 -50.24 -26.09
CA ALA A 199 28.19 -49.02 -25.89
C ALA A 199 29.39 -49.25 -24.96
N ALA A 200 29.26 -50.09 -23.94
CA ALA A 200 30.37 -50.49 -23.09
C ALA A 200 31.39 -51.36 -23.85
N ARG A 201 30.92 -52.32 -24.66
CA ARG A 201 31.78 -53.15 -25.52
C ARG A 201 32.50 -52.33 -26.59
N SER A 202 31.83 -51.35 -27.21
CA SER A 202 32.45 -50.46 -28.20
C SER A 202 33.44 -49.48 -27.56
N ALA A 203 33.16 -48.99 -26.35
CA ALA A 203 34.11 -48.19 -25.58
C ALA A 203 35.35 -49.00 -25.15
N MET A 204 35.19 -50.29 -24.77
CA MET A 204 36.32 -51.18 -24.47
C MET A 204 37.14 -51.51 -25.73
N ALA A 205 36.49 -51.81 -26.86
CA ALA A 205 37.18 -52.03 -28.13
C ALA A 205 37.91 -50.77 -28.63
N ALA A 206 37.33 -49.58 -28.44
CA ALA A 206 37.99 -48.30 -28.76
C ALA A 206 39.19 -48.03 -27.83
N ALA A 207 39.09 -48.38 -26.54
CA ALA A 207 40.19 -48.29 -25.60
C ALA A 207 41.32 -49.30 -25.92
N GLU A 208 40.99 -50.52 -26.35
CA GLU A 208 41.96 -51.53 -26.80
C GLU A 208 42.64 -51.13 -28.12
N ALA A 209 41.90 -50.57 -29.08
CA ALA A 209 42.48 -50.02 -30.31
C ALA A 209 43.37 -48.80 -30.05
N ALA A 210 43.01 -47.94 -29.10
CA ALA A 210 43.84 -46.83 -28.63
C ALA A 210 45.10 -47.31 -27.87
N ALA A 211 45.01 -48.44 -27.16
CA ALA A 211 46.16 -49.07 -26.51
C ALA A 211 47.10 -49.77 -27.51
N ALA A 212 46.56 -50.40 -28.55
CA ALA A 212 47.34 -51.07 -29.61
C ALA A 212 48.04 -50.08 -30.56
N SER A 213 47.51 -48.86 -30.70
CA SER A 213 48.14 -47.77 -31.45
C SER A 213 49.11 -46.92 -30.61
N ARG A 214 49.29 -47.23 -29.32
CA ARG A 214 50.24 -46.53 -28.45
C ARG A 214 51.67 -47.03 -28.75
N PRO A 215 52.59 -46.19 -29.27
CA PRO A 215 53.98 -46.60 -29.46
C PRO A 215 54.64 -46.92 -28.11
N PRO A 216 55.64 -47.83 -28.07
CA PRO A 216 56.24 -48.28 -26.82
C PRO A 216 56.85 -47.10 -26.05
N PRO A 217 56.71 -47.05 -24.70
CA PRO A 217 57.37 -46.03 -23.89
C PRO A 217 58.88 -46.32 -23.88
N GLY A 218 59.61 -45.69 -24.80
CA GLY A 218 61.05 -45.88 -24.94
C GLY A 218 61.76 -45.19 -26.11
N ALA A 219 61.06 -44.46 -26.99
CA ALA A 219 61.71 -43.62 -27.99
C ALA A 219 61.97 -42.21 -27.40
N THR A 220 63.17 -42.00 -26.89
CA THR A 220 63.71 -40.65 -26.68
C THR A 220 63.79 -39.95 -28.05
N PRO A 221 63.29 -38.71 -28.22
CA PRO A 221 63.70 -37.92 -29.36
C PRO A 221 65.16 -37.49 -29.12
N GLN A 222 66.09 -38.27 -29.67
CA GLN A 222 67.46 -37.81 -29.86
C GLN A 222 67.45 -36.62 -30.83
N SER A 223 68.16 -35.59 -30.40
CA SER A 223 68.67 -34.43 -31.14
C SER A 223 68.76 -34.53 -32.67
N ALA A 224 68.18 -33.53 -33.33
CA ALA A 224 68.78 -32.79 -34.45
C ALA A 224 68.14 -31.38 -34.38
N GLY A 225 68.80 -30.27 -34.08
CA GLY A 225 70.15 -29.88 -34.44
C GLY A 225 70.16 -29.45 -35.90
N THR A 226 69.82 -28.20 -36.22
CA THR A 226 70.41 -27.41 -37.32
C THR A 226 70.08 -25.93 -37.16
N VAL A 227 71.14 -25.13 -37.16
CA VAL A 227 71.26 -23.67 -37.17
C VAL A 227 71.05 -23.14 -38.60
N SER A 228 70.49 -21.94 -38.76
CA SER A 228 70.53 -21.00 -39.92
C SER A 228 69.11 -20.49 -40.22
N SER A 229 68.81 -19.20 -40.35
CA SER A 229 69.58 -17.95 -40.41
C SER A 229 68.72 -16.80 -39.89
#